data_AF-A0A9D6W084-F1
#
_entry.id   AF-A0A9D6W084-F1
#
_cell.length_a   1.000
_cell.length_b   1.000
_cell.length_c   1.000
_cell.angle_alpha   90.00
_cell.angle_beta   90.00
_cell.angle_gamma   90.00
#
_symmetry.space_group_name_H-M   'P 1'
#
loop_
_entity.id
_entity.type
_entity.pdbx_description
1 polymer ?
#
loop_
_entity_poly.entity_id
_entity_poly.type
_entity_poly.pdbx_seq_one_letter_code
_entity_poly.pdbx_strand_id
1 'polypeptide(L)'
;MTANDRATGDRVDAYFEAKARFEEARSARRLAEAVEHARHAVACLAPYAGWYLETGKRPDALNGPGLFLADACILFAVTGNTQALSEARQRLASVPGTEVWRGVVARGVHHAALNDRILATVSAQPGVLQTKFPALVAAEADAVREVCYWLAELGRVHRRKQGRSFGLYPGPAEG
;
A
#
# COMPACT_ATOMS: atom_id res chain seq x y z
N MET A 1 -27.14 11.45 -21.76
CA MET A 1 -25.85 10.91 -21.29
C MET A 1 -24.88 10.96 -22.45
N THR A 2 -23.82 11.76 -22.34
CA THR A 2 -22.81 11.90 -23.40
C THR A 2 -21.91 10.66 -23.45
N ALA A 3 -21.17 10.45 -24.55
CA ALA A 3 -20.19 9.37 -24.63
C ALA A 3 -19.11 9.47 -23.53
N ASN A 4 -18.80 10.71 -23.09
CA ASN A 4 -17.85 10.99 -22.02
C ASN A 4 -18.38 10.58 -20.64
N ASP A 5 -19.67 10.80 -20.38
CA ASP A 5 -20.33 10.37 -19.13
C ASP A 5 -20.35 8.84 -19.02
N ARG A 6 -20.60 8.15 -20.15
CA ARG A 6 -20.62 6.68 -20.21
C ARG A 6 -19.22 6.09 -19.93
N ALA A 7 -18.20 6.60 -20.61
CA ALA A 7 -16.82 6.16 -20.41
C ALA A 7 -16.31 6.42 -18.98
N THR A 8 -16.80 7.48 -18.33
CA THR A 8 -16.51 7.76 -16.92
C THR A 8 -17.20 6.74 -16.00
N GLY A 9 -18.47 6.44 -16.25
CA GLY A 9 -19.21 5.38 -15.55
C GLY A 9 -18.52 4.01 -15.63
N ASP A 10 -18.13 3.59 -16.83
CA ASP A 10 -17.44 2.31 -17.05
C ASP A 10 -16.12 2.22 -16.25
N ARG A 11 -15.39 3.33 -16.11
CA ARG A 11 -14.15 3.38 -15.31
C ARG A 11 -14.41 3.40 -13.81
N VAL A 12 -15.52 3.97 -13.35
CA VAL A 12 -15.94 3.90 -11.94
C VAL A 12 -16.32 2.47 -11.58
N ASP A 13 -17.04 1.77 -12.45
CA ASP A 13 -17.40 0.36 -12.25
C ASP A 13 -16.15 -0.53 -12.24
N ALA A 14 -15.22 -0.30 -13.18
CA ALA A 14 -13.93 -1.00 -13.21
C ALA A 14 -13.10 -0.77 -11.95
N TYR A 15 -13.16 0.44 -11.34
CA TYR A 15 -12.52 0.71 -10.04
C TYR A 15 -13.11 -0.19 -8.95
N PHE A 16 -14.43 -0.28 -8.84
CA PHE A 16 -15.09 -1.10 -7.83
C PHE A 16 -14.82 -2.59 -8.03
N GLU A 17 -14.86 -3.08 -9.27
CA GLU A 17 -14.53 -4.47 -9.61
C GLU A 17 -13.09 -4.81 -9.21
N ALA A 18 -12.12 -3.97 -9.59
CA ALA A 18 -10.72 -4.17 -9.25
C ALA A 18 -10.48 -4.11 -7.73
N LYS A 19 -11.14 -3.18 -7.03
CA LYS A 19 -11.09 -3.11 -5.56
C LYS A 19 -11.63 -4.39 -4.91
N ALA A 20 -12.77 -4.92 -5.38
CA ALA A 20 -13.36 -6.13 -4.83
C ALA A 20 -12.44 -7.34 -5.04
N ARG A 21 -11.86 -7.48 -6.24
CA ARG A 21 -10.89 -8.55 -6.53
C ARG A 21 -9.60 -8.42 -5.70
N PHE A 22 -9.14 -7.20 -5.45
CA PHE A 22 -8.03 -6.95 -4.52
C PHE A 22 -8.33 -7.48 -3.11
N GLU A 23 -9.51 -7.16 -2.57
CA GLU A 23 -9.92 -7.59 -1.22
C GLU A 23 -10.02 -9.11 -1.14
N GLU A 24 -10.61 -9.75 -2.15
CA GLU A 24 -10.69 -11.21 -2.26
C GLU A 24 -9.30 -11.84 -2.32
N ALA A 25 -8.44 -11.42 -3.25
CA ALA A 25 -7.10 -11.97 -3.42
C ALA A 25 -6.25 -11.80 -2.14
N ARG A 26 -6.32 -10.63 -1.49
CA ARG A 26 -5.64 -10.36 -0.22
C ARG A 26 -6.13 -11.29 0.88
N SER A 27 -7.45 -11.47 1.02
CA SER A 27 -8.03 -12.36 2.04
C SER A 27 -7.60 -13.82 1.83
N ALA A 28 -7.45 -14.23 0.58
CA ALA A 28 -6.95 -15.55 0.17
C ALA A 28 -5.41 -15.66 0.19
N ARG A 29 -4.69 -14.62 0.62
CA ARG A 29 -3.21 -14.54 0.60
C ARG A 29 -2.58 -14.72 -0.80
N ARG A 30 -3.33 -14.42 -1.85
CA ARG A 30 -2.87 -14.42 -3.25
C ARG A 30 -2.28 -13.05 -3.60
N LEU A 31 -1.13 -12.75 -3.01
CA LEU A 31 -0.60 -11.38 -2.92
C LEU A 31 -0.14 -10.81 -4.26
N ALA A 32 0.37 -11.66 -5.16
CA ALA A 32 0.68 -11.24 -6.54
C ALA A 32 -0.58 -10.78 -7.30
N GLU A 33 -1.67 -11.54 -7.20
CA GLU A 33 -2.95 -11.15 -7.79
C GLU A 33 -3.52 -9.89 -7.13
N ALA A 34 -3.39 -9.76 -5.81
CA ALA A 34 -3.79 -8.55 -5.11
C ALA A 34 -3.03 -7.31 -5.64
N VAL A 35 -1.72 -7.40 -5.85
CA VAL A 35 -0.94 -6.30 -6.46
C VAL A 35 -1.50 -5.93 -7.83
N GLU A 36 -1.76 -6.90 -8.70
CA GLU A 36 -2.29 -6.63 -10.04
C GLU A 36 -3.68 -5.97 -10.00
N HIS A 37 -4.58 -6.45 -9.15
CA HIS A 37 -5.89 -5.83 -8.95
C HIS A 37 -5.80 -4.42 -8.37
N ALA A 38 -4.88 -4.19 -7.42
CA ALA A 38 -4.63 -2.86 -6.89
C ALA A 38 -4.11 -1.90 -7.97
N ARG A 39 -3.26 -2.37 -8.89
CA ARG A 39 -2.79 -1.57 -10.05
C ARG A 39 -3.93 -1.21 -10.99
N HIS A 40 -4.81 -2.15 -11.30
CA HIS A 40 -6.01 -1.88 -12.10
C HIS A 40 -6.93 -0.84 -11.45
N ALA A 41 -7.14 -0.93 -10.13
CA ALA A 41 -7.90 0.08 -9.39
C ALA A 41 -7.20 1.45 -9.42
N VAL A 42 -5.87 1.51 -9.25
CA VAL A 42 -5.10 2.77 -9.39
C VAL A 42 -5.25 3.37 -10.78
N ALA A 43 -5.27 2.56 -11.84
CA ALA A 43 -5.48 3.05 -13.20
C ALA A 43 -6.84 3.76 -13.39
N CYS A 44 -7.83 3.38 -12.58
CA CYS A 44 -9.17 3.96 -12.57
C CYS A 44 -9.38 5.04 -11.48
N LEU A 45 -8.32 5.39 -10.73
CA LEU A 45 -8.44 6.23 -9.53
C LEU A 45 -8.87 7.68 -9.81
N ALA A 46 -8.36 8.30 -10.88
CA ALA A 46 -8.72 9.67 -11.24
C ALA A 46 -10.20 9.84 -11.61
N PRO A 47 -10.78 9.06 -12.54
CA PRO A 47 -12.22 9.15 -12.84
C PRO A 47 -13.08 8.77 -11.63
N TYR A 48 -12.66 7.77 -10.83
CA TYR A 48 -13.33 7.45 -9.57
C TYR A 48 -13.34 8.63 -8.59
N ALA A 49 -12.21 9.28 -8.39
CA ALA A 49 -12.08 10.41 -7.47
C ALA A 49 -12.94 11.60 -7.90
N GLY A 50 -12.98 11.90 -9.21
CA GLY A 50 -13.86 12.93 -9.77
C GLY A 50 -15.33 12.63 -9.46
N TRP A 51 -15.79 11.43 -9.83
CA TRP A 51 -17.15 10.97 -9.54
C TRP A 51 -17.49 11.01 -8.03
N TYR A 52 -16.56 10.56 -7.18
CA TYR A 52 -16.75 10.54 -5.73
C TYR A 52 -16.99 11.96 -5.18
N LEU A 53 -16.21 12.94 -5.65
CA LEU A 53 -16.36 14.35 -5.26
C LEU A 53 -17.64 14.99 -5.79
N GLU A 54 -18.03 14.69 -7.03
CA GLU A 54 -19.27 15.17 -7.65
C GLU A 54 -20.51 14.69 -6.88
N THR A 55 -20.43 13.54 -6.21
CA THR A 55 -21.51 13.05 -5.33
C THR A 55 -21.63 13.81 -3.99
N GLY A 56 -20.82 14.84 -3.78
CA GLY A 56 -20.78 15.65 -2.55
C GLY A 56 -20.06 14.97 -1.38
N LYS A 57 -19.46 13.80 -1.60
CA LYS A 57 -18.71 13.08 -0.57
C LYS A 57 -17.33 13.71 -0.39
N ARG A 58 -16.80 13.63 0.83
CA ARG A 58 -15.48 14.14 1.18
C ARG A 58 -14.46 13.00 1.29
N PRO A 59 -13.27 13.15 0.70
CA PRO A 59 -12.17 12.23 0.91
C PRO A 59 -11.78 12.19 2.39
N ASP A 60 -11.66 10.98 2.92
CA ASP A 60 -11.23 10.70 4.27
C ASP A 60 -10.26 9.52 4.22
N ALA A 61 -9.31 9.45 5.14
CA ALA A 61 -8.31 8.37 5.17
C ALA A 61 -8.87 7.06 5.72
N LEU A 62 -9.98 7.11 6.46
CA LEU A 62 -10.60 6.00 7.17
C LEU A 62 -11.90 5.53 6.50
N ASN A 63 -12.32 6.16 5.41
CA ASN A 63 -13.44 5.67 4.61
C ASN A 63 -12.99 4.53 3.66
N GLY A 64 -13.95 3.86 3.02
CA GLY A 64 -13.66 2.72 2.14
C GLY A 64 -12.52 2.97 1.12
N PRO A 65 -12.54 4.07 0.35
CA PRO A 65 -11.45 4.42 -0.56
C PRO A 65 -10.11 4.72 0.12
N GLY A 66 -10.13 5.44 1.25
CA GLY A 66 -8.93 5.76 2.02
C GLY A 66 -8.25 4.51 2.57
N LEU A 67 -9.04 3.59 3.15
CA LEU A 67 -8.56 2.31 3.66
C LEU A 67 -8.01 1.43 2.52
N PHE A 68 -8.74 1.33 1.41
CA PHE A 68 -8.25 0.63 0.23
C PHE A 68 -6.91 1.19 -0.25
N LEU A 69 -6.80 2.52 -0.39
CA LEU A 69 -5.55 3.16 -0.81
C LEU A 69 -4.41 2.90 0.17
N ALA A 70 -4.67 2.94 1.48
CA ALA A 70 -3.66 2.62 2.48
C ALA A 70 -3.13 1.20 2.31
N ASP A 71 -4.04 0.22 2.17
CA ASP A 71 -3.71 -1.19 1.99
C ASP A 71 -3.00 -1.47 0.65
N ALA A 72 -3.46 -0.88 -0.45
CA ALA A 72 -2.81 -0.99 -1.75
C ALA A 72 -1.40 -0.37 -1.73
N CYS A 73 -1.26 0.82 -1.12
CA CYS A 73 0.01 1.53 -1.07
C CYS A 73 1.05 0.81 -0.21
N ILE A 74 0.66 0.27 0.96
CA ILE A 74 1.60 -0.52 1.75
C ILE A 74 2.00 -1.78 0.99
N LEU A 75 1.05 -2.47 0.34
CA LEU A 75 1.37 -3.67 -0.46
C LEU A 75 2.35 -3.34 -1.59
N PHE A 76 2.16 -2.23 -2.33
CA PHE A 76 3.12 -1.79 -3.34
C PHE A 76 4.49 -1.51 -2.74
N ALA A 77 4.55 -0.83 -1.60
CA ALA A 77 5.80 -0.54 -0.90
C ALA A 77 6.56 -1.81 -0.53
N VAL A 78 5.89 -2.77 0.12
CA VAL A 78 6.51 -4.00 0.61
C VAL A 78 6.73 -5.07 -0.48
N THR A 79 6.26 -4.83 -1.70
CA THR A 79 6.54 -5.67 -2.88
C THR A 79 7.46 -4.99 -3.89
N GLY A 80 7.94 -3.77 -3.61
CA GLY A 80 8.84 -3.04 -4.51
C GLY A 80 8.17 -2.39 -5.73
N ASN A 81 6.83 -2.34 -5.78
CA ASN A 81 6.06 -1.73 -6.87
C ASN A 81 6.01 -0.19 -6.77
N THR A 82 7.18 0.45 -6.75
CA THR A 82 7.33 1.91 -6.59
C THR A 82 6.71 2.71 -7.74
N GLN A 83 6.65 2.13 -8.94
CA GLN A 83 5.96 2.73 -10.09
C GLN A 83 4.46 2.93 -9.81
N ALA A 84 3.79 1.93 -9.23
CA ALA A 84 2.35 2.02 -8.92
C ALA A 84 2.06 3.13 -7.89
N LEU A 85 2.95 3.33 -6.91
CA LEU A 85 2.86 4.46 -5.97
C LEU A 85 3.01 5.82 -6.67
N SER A 86 3.93 5.92 -7.64
CA SER A 86 4.12 7.14 -8.43
C SER A 86 2.89 7.43 -9.30
N GLU A 87 2.33 6.41 -9.95
CA GLU A 87 1.11 6.52 -10.77
C GLU A 87 -0.10 6.96 -9.94
N ALA A 88 -0.31 6.37 -8.76
CA ALA A 88 -1.37 6.78 -7.84
C ALA A 88 -1.23 8.26 -7.43
N ARG A 89 0.00 8.70 -7.13
CA ARG A 89 0.29 10.10 -6.80
C ARG A 89 -0.04 11.04 -7.96
N GLN A 90 0.39 10.70 -9.18
CA GLN A 90 0.13 11.53 -10.37
C GLN A 90 -1.37 11.65 -10.67
N ARG A 91 -2.11 10.53 -10.58
CA ARG A 91 -3.56 10.50 -10.84
C ARG A 91 -4.37 11.29 -9.82
N LEU A 92 -4.00 11.26 -8.55
CA LEU A 92 -4.63 12.10 -7.53
C LEU A 92 -4.18 13.56 -7.60
N ALA A 93 -2.99 13.85 -8.12
CA ALA A 93 -2.56 15.23 -8.33
C ALA A 93 -3.40 15.94 -9.41
N SER A 94 -3.93 15.20 -10.40
CA SER A 94 -4.81 15.76 -11.43
C SER A 94 -6.26 15.97 -10.98
N VAL A 95 -6.63 15.61 -9.75
CA VAL A 95 -7.99 15.76 -9.22
C VAL A 95 -7.97 16.68 -7.99
N PRO A 96 -8.47 17.93 -8.10
CA PRO A 96 -8.60 18.82 -6.94
C PRO A 96 -9.49 18.21 -5.85
N GLY A 97 -9.19 18.45 -4.57
CA GLY A 97 -10.01 17.96 -3.45
C GLY A 97 -9.61 16.58 -2.90
N THR A 98 -8.58 15.94 -3.45
CA THR A 98 -8.09 14.62 -2.99
C THR A 98 -6.86 14.71 -2.07
N GLU A 99 -6.64 15.84 -1.39
CA GLU A 99 -5.46 16.10 -0.54
C GLU A 99 -5.23 14.99 0.49
N VAL A 100 -6.31 14.52 1.12
CA VAL A 100 -6.26 13.46 2.14
C VAL A 100 -5.73 12.15 1.54
N TRP A 101 -6.24 11.74 0.38
CA TRP A 101 -5.78 10.54 -0.31
C TRP A 101 -4.36 10.68 -0.85
N ARG A 102 -3.95 11.88 -1.29
CA ARG A 102 -2.55 12.14 -1.62
C ARG A 102 -1.63 11.96 -0.41
N GLY A 103 -2.08 12.33 0.78
CA GLY A 103 -1.39 12.05 2.04
C GLY A 103 -1.22 10.54 2.31
N VAL A 104 -2.24 9.74 2.03
CA VAL A 104 -2.17 8.26 2.12
C VAL A 104 -1.12 7.70 1.16
N VAL A 105 -1.13 8.11 -0.10
CA VAL A 105 -0.14 7.66 -1.10
C VAL A 105 1.28 8.11 -0.71
N ALA A 106 1.44 9.32 -0.19
CA ALA A 106 2.74 9.82 0.28
C ALA A 106 3.31 8.97 1.43
N ARG A 107 2.45 8.49 2.35
CA ARG A 107 2.85 7.53 3.38
C ARG A 107 3.33 6.22 2.77
N GLY A 108 2.65 5.71 1.73
CA GLY A 108 3.11 4.55 0.96
C GLY A 108 4.50 4.70 0.36
N VAL A 109 4.80 5.87 -0.23
CA VAL A 109 6.14 6.18 -0.75
C VAL A 109 7.19 6.16 0.37
N HIS A 110 6.86 6.72 1.54
CA HIS A 110 7.74 6.65 2.70
C HIS A 110 7.96 5.19 3.17
N HIS A 111 6.92 4.36 3.14
CA HIS A 111 7.01 2.94 3.46
C HIS A 111 7.90 2.17 2.48
N ALA A 112 7.94 2.53 1.19
CA ALA A 112 8.81 1.86 0.22
C ALA A 112 10.30 2.10 0.55
N ALA A 113 10.67 3.34 0.84
CA ALA A 113 12.04 3.66 1.27
C ALA A 113 12.39 3.03 2.64
N LEU A 114 11.40 2.92 3.53
CA LEU A 114 11.57 2.23 4.82
C LEU A 114 11.75 0.72 4.64
N ASN A 115 10.97 0.10 3.74
CA ASN A 115 11.05 -1.30 3.39
C ASN A 115 12.48 -1.68 2.98
N ASP A 116 13.07 -0.93 2.05
CA ASP A 116 14.41 -1.23 1.54
C ASP A 116 15.47 -1.15 2.65
N ARG A 117 15.38 -0.14 3.52
CA ARG A 117 16.26 0.02 4.70
C ARG A 117 16.10 -1.14 5.70
N ILE A 118 14.86 -1.57 5.96
CA ILE A 118 14.59 -2.70 6.85
C ILE A 118 15.18 -3.99 6.27
N LEU A 119 14.91 -4.30 5.01
CA LEU A 119 15.42 -5.52 4.36
C LEU A 119 16.94 -5.54 4.30
N ALA A 120 17.58 -4.43 3.95
CA ALA A 120 19.03 -4.31 3.96
C ALA A 120 19.60 -4.53 5.38
N THR A 121 18.97 -3.95 6.41
CA THR A 121 19.39 -4.13 7.81
C THR A 121 19.21 -5.57 8.28
N VAL A 122 18.07 -6.20 7.97
CA VAL A 122 17.79 -7.61 8.33
C VAL A 122 18.77 -8.56 7.64
N SER A 123 19.10 -8.29 6.37
CA SER A 123 20.08 -9.09 5.62
C SER A 123 21.50 -8.93 6.18
N ALA A 124 21.90 -7.72 6.58
CA ALA A 124 23.22 -7.45 7.11
C ALA A 124 23.38 -7.93 8.57
N GLN A 125 22.31 -7.82 9.37
CA GLN A 125 22.30 -8.11 10.80
C GLN A 125 21.05 -8.91 11.20
N PRO A 126 20.99 -10.22 10.88
CA PRO A 126 19.87 -11.07 11.30
C PRO A 126 19.74 -11.15 12.83
N GLY A 127 18.50 -11.16 13.31
CA GLY A 127 18.17 -11.33 14.73
C GLY A 127 18.04 -10.03 15.53
N VAL A 128 18.23 -8.87 14.92
CA VAL A 128 17.99 -7.56 15.58
C VAL A 128 16.54 -7.47 16.05
N LEU A 129 16.33 -6.99 17.28
CA LEU A 129 15.01 -6.81 17.85
C LEU A 129 14.24 -5.71 17.12
N GLN A 130 12.97 -5.97 16.79
CA GLN A 130 12.07 -5.02 16.12
C GLN A 130 11.97 -3.68 16.87
N THR A 131 12.09 -3.66 18.21
CA THR A 131 12.10 -2.43 19.01
C THR A 131 13.35 -1.56 18.84
N LYS A 132 14.43 -2.10 18.26
CA LYS A 132 15.67 -1.37 17.97
C LYS A 132 15.72 -0.80 16.55
N PHE A 133 14.88 -1.31 15.64
CA PHE A 133 14.83 -0.84 14.25
C PHE A 133 14.58 0.66 14.09
N PRO A 134 13.67 1.33 14.83
CA PRO A 134 13.40 2.75 14.64
C PRO A 134 14.66 3.63 14.62
N ALA A 135 15.62 3.33 15.52
CA ALA A 135 16.91 4.01 15.57
C ALA A 135 17.84 3.61 14.41
N LEU A 136 17.85 2.33 14.03
CA LEU A 136 18.72 1.81 12.97
C LEU A 136 18.32 2.29 11.57
N VAL A 137 17.02 2.40 11.31
CA VAL A 137 16.50 2.82 10.02
C VAL A 137 15.96 4.25 10.03
N ALA A 138 16.26 5.04 11.08
CA ALA A 138 15.85 6.44 11.24
C ALA A 138 14.37 6.66 10.82
N ALA A 139 13.47 5.99 11.51
CA ALA A 139 12.03 6.02 11.22
C ALA A 139 11.19 5.83 12.48
N GLU A 140 9.92 6.24 12.41
CA GLU A 140 8.98 6.12 13.52
C GLU A 140 8.66 4.66 13.86
N ALA A 141 8.46 4.39 15.15
CA ALA A 141 8.21 3.04 15.65
C ALA A 141 6.94 2.41 15.06
N ASP A 142 5.91 3.21 14.82
CA ASP A 142 4.66 2.75 14.22
C ASP A 142 4.82 2.34 12.76
N ALA A 143 5.53 3.14 11.96
CA ALA A 143 5.83 2.83 10.56
C ALA A 143 6.71 1.57 10.44
N VAL A 144 7.72 1.44 11.30
CA VAL A 144 8.53 0.22 11.39
C VAL A 144 7.68 -0.99 11.74
N ARG A 145 6.76 -0.86 12.70
CA ARG A 145 5.88 -1.96 13.12
C ARG A 145 4.96 -2.40 11.99
N GLU A 146 4.37 -1.45 11.28
CA GLU A 146 3.49 -1.70 10.15
C GLU A 146 4.23 -2.39 9.00
N VAL A 147 5.37 -1.85 8.57
CA VAL A 147 6.18 -2.44 7.49
C VAL A 147 6.67 -3.84 7.87
N CYS A 148 7.18 -4.04 9.09
CA CYS A 148 7.63 -5.36 9.56
C CYS A 148 6.48 -6.37 9.68
N TYR A 149 5.27 -5.93 10.04
CA TYR A 149 4.09 -6.78 10.04
C TYR A 149 3.81 -7.29 8.63
N TRP A 150 3.77 -6.40 7.65
CA TRP A 150 3.50 -6.77 6.25
C TRP A 150 4.60 -7.60 5.61
N LEU A 151 5.87 -7.31 5.91
CA LEU A 151 6.99 -8.14 5.45
C LEU A 151 6.94 -9.56 6.02
N ALA A 152 6.43 -9.72 7.24
CA ALA A 152 6.20 -11.04 7.81
C ALA A 152 5.01 -11.76 7.18
N GLU A 153 3.90 -11.07 6.91
CA GLU A 153 2.76 -11.66 6.18
C GLU A 153 3.15 -12.09 4.75
N LEU A 154 4.06 -11.36 4.11
CA LEU A 154 4.62 -11.71 2.79
C LEU A 154 5.74 -12.76 2.84
N GLY A 155 6.18 -13.19 4.03
CA GLY A 155 7.30 -14.13 4.17
C GLY A 155 8.69 -13.56 3.81
N ARG A 156 8.81 -12.26 3.52
CA ARG A 156 10.09 -11.59 3.22
C ARG A 156 10.97 -11.42 4.44
N VAL A 157 10.37 -11.44 5.64
CA VAL A 157 11.06 -11.40 6.94
C VAL A 157 10.40 -12.41 7.89
N HIS A 158 11.21 -13.17 8.62
CA HIS A 158 10.74 -14.01 9.71
C HIS A 158 10.86 -13.31 11.06
N ARG A 159 9.84 -13.45 11.90
CA ARG A 159 9.83 -12.93 13.28
C ARG A 159 10.00 -14.08 14.27
N ARG A 160 11.06 -14.05 15.07
CA ARG A 160 11.25 -15.00 16.19
C ARG A 160 11.11 -14.27 17.52
N LYS A 161 10.22 -14.75 18.40
CA LYS A 161 10.03 -14.16 19.73
C LYS A 161 11.36 -14.25 20.52
N GLN A 162 11.79 -13.12 21.06
CA GLN A 162 12.97 -12.97 21.91
C GLN A 162 12.61 -12.06 23.09
N GLY A 163 12.31 -12.66 24.24
CA GLY A 163 11.81 -11.95 25.41
C GLY A 163 10.49 -11.22 25.12
N ARG A 164 10.49 -9.89 25.29
CA ARG A 164 9.32 -9.00 25.08
C ARG A 164 9.19 -8.48 23.64
N SER A 165 10.08 -8.85 22.73
CA SER A 165 10.09 -8.39 21.34
C SER A 165 10.31 -9.57 20.37
N PHE A 166 10.46 -9.26 19.09
CA PHE A 166 10.77 -10.22 18.03
C PHE A 166 12.10 -9.84 17.40
N GLY A 167 13.01 -10.81 17.27
CA GLY A 167 14.15 -10.69 16.38
C GLY A 167 13.69 -10.89 14.93
N LEU A 168 14.18 -10.04 14.02
CA LEU A 168 13.86 -10.11 12.59
C LEU A 168 14.96 -10.84 11.82
N TYR A 169 14.58 -11.78 10.96
CA TYR A 169 15.49 -12.60 10.16
C TYR A 169 15.07 -12.53 8.68
N PRO A 170 16.00 -12.72 7.73
CA PRO A 170 15.64 -12.81 6.32
C PRO A 170 14.58 -13.89 6.09
N GLY A 171 13.64 -13.64 5.20
CA GLY A 171 12.73 -14.65 4.66
C GLY A 171 13.49 -15.81 3.98
N PRO A 172 12.81 -16.90 3.60
CA PRO A 172 13.43 -17.88 2.72
C PRO A 172 13.82 -17.15 1.43
N ALA A 173 15.00 -17.42 0.88
CA ALA A 173 15.32 -16.92 -0.45
C ALA A 173 14.21 -17.40 -1.40
N GLU A 174 13.53 -16.48 -2.06
CA GLU A 174 12.65 -16.85 -3.18
C GLU A 174 13.57 -17.49 -4.23
N GLY A 175 13.41 -18.79 -4.44
CA GLY A 175 14.15 -19.57 -5.43
C GLY A 175 13.64 -19.34 -6.84
#